data_AF-A0A7N5KQS2-F1
#
_entry.id   AF-A0A7N5KQS2-F1
#
_cell.length_a   1.000
_cell.length_b   1.000
_cell.length_c   1.000
_cell.angle_alpha   90.00
_cell.angle_beta   90.00
_cell.angle_gamma   90.00
#
_symmetry.space_group_name_H-M   'P 1'
#
loop_
_entity.id
_entity.type
_entity.pdbx_description
1 polymer ?
#
loop_
_entity_poly.entity_id
_entity_poly.type
_entity_poly.pdbx_seq_one_letter_code
_entity_poly.pdbx_strand_id
1 'polypeptide(L)'
;MCPIMSSESRPRAQVCLPRPQGGWWRLAPGDQGLLLPAPGPSSAVGRGRLDIKGWPSHRQGEGEGVEGSPCGLGHLTIEVSAQKPRVLQGDNAPQSPYQRLSRRMLDISGDRGVLKDVIREGAGELVTPDAAVLVKYSGYLEHMDKPFASNCFRKTPRLMKLGEDITLWGMELGLLSMRRGELARFLFKPTYAYGTLGCPPLIPPNTTVLFEIELLDFLDSAESDKFCAFSAEQQDQFPLQKVLKVAATEREFGNYLFRQNRFYDAKVRYKQALLLLRRRSAAPEEQHLVEAAKLLVLLNLSFTYLKLERPTTALHYGEQALIIDRKNAKALFRCGQACLLMTEYQKARDFLVRAQKEQPFNHDINNELKKLARDCPVFLIGSSRATTFISYRFPESIQDGLHSMASVPRSRLVSSAWIRARLGFLARGRGRTWHLQIVIALRWAAVSCCVSNCCV
;
A
#
# COMPACT_ATOMS: atom_id res chain seq x y z
N MET A 1 13.08 -26.39 -15.59
CA MET A 1 12.15 -25.52 -14.83
C MET A 1 10.86 -25.45 -15.63
N CYS A 2 9.68 -25.63 -15.01
CA CYS A 2 8.43 -25.20 -15.66
C CYS A 2 8.45 -23.66 -15.77
N PRO A 3 7.94 -23.05 -16.85
CA PRO A 3 8.06 -21.61 -17.12
C PRO A 3 7.06 -20.77 -16.30
N ILE A 4 7.09 -20.93 -14.98
CA ILE A 4 6.38 -20.07 -14.02
C ILE A 4 7.38 -19.03 -13.53
N MET A 5 7.43 -17.87 -14.21
CA MET A 5 8.13 -16.65 -13.76
C MET A 5 9.66 -16.73 -13.65
N SER A 6 10.34 -17.43 -14.58
CA SER A 6 11.82 -17.54 -14.59
C SER A 6 12.46 -17.56 -15.99
N SER A 7 12.61 -16.40 -16.63
CA SER A 7 13.67 -16.17 -17.63
C SER A 7 13.92 -14.67 -17.90
N GLU A 8 15.15 -14.22 -17.66
CA GLU A 8 15.69 -13.01 -18.31
C GLU A 8 16.11 -13.38 -19.74
N SER A 9 15.12 -13.46 -20.64
CA SER A 9 15.31 -13.54 -22.10
C SER A 9 13.95 -13.43 -22.79
N ARG A 10 13.93 -12.88 -24.02
CA ARG A 10 12.70 -12.81 -24.83
C ARG A 10 12.25 -14.23 -25.20
N PRO A 11 11.02 -14.67 -24.86
CA PRO A 11 10.54 -15.98 -25.29
C PRO A 11 10.26 -15.96 -26.80
N ARG A 12 10.63 -17.05 -27.49
CA ARG A 12 9.95 -17.43 -28.75
C ARG A 12 8.53 -17.85 -28.38
N ALA A 13 7.58 -17.65 -29.29
CA ALA A 13 6.19 -18.00 -29.06
C ALA A 13 6.05 -19.49 -28.69
N GLN A 14 5.38 -19.76 -27.57
CA GLN A 14 4.99 -21.09 -27.13
C GLN A 14 3.45 -21.11 -27.04
N VAL A 15 2.83 -22.20 -27.49
CA VAL A 15 1.41 -22.20 -27.85
C VAL A 15 0.52 -22.09 -26.60
N CYS A 16 -0.05 -20.91 -26.38
CA CYS A 16 -1.21 -20.74 -25.51
C CYS A 16 -2.42 -21.40 -26.17
N LEU A 17 -3.21 -22.14 -25.40
CA LEU A 17 -4.57 -22.50 -25.82
C LEU A 17 -5.40 -21.21 -26.01
N PRO A 18 -6.28 -21.14 -27.02
CA PRO A 18 -7.03 -19.92 -27.30
C PRO A 18 -7.98 -19.59 -26.13
N ARG A 19 -8.03 -18.31 -25.76
CA ARG A 19 -9.08 -17.80 -24.87
C ARG A 19 -10.46 -18.08 -25.49
N PRO A 20 -11.46 -18.60 -24.75
CA PRO A 20 -12.82 -18.63 -25.24
C PRO A 20 -13.28 -17.20 -25.50
N GLN A 21 -13.72 -16.90 -26.72
CA GLN A 21 -14.14 -15.55 -27.10
C GLN A 21 -15.61 -15.32 -26.71
N GLY A 22 -15.86 -14.49 -25.69
CA GLY A 22 -17.20 -13.99 -25.39
C GLY A 22 -17.41 -13.55 -23.94
N GLY A 23 -18.24 -12.51 -23.75
CA GLY A 23 -18.83 -12.17 -22.45
C GLY A 23 -17.99 -11.27 -21.54
N TRP A 24 -18.16 -9.94 -21.66
CA TRP A 24 -17.88 -9.03 -20.55
C TRP A 24 -19.02 -9.16 -19.53
N TRP A 25 -18.84 -9.95 -18.47
CA TRP A 25 -19.79 -10.02 -17.37
C TRP A 25 -19.77 -8.72 -16.56
N ARG A 26 -20.74 -7.85 -16.82
CA ARG A 26 -20.93 -6.62 -16.05
C ARG A 26 -21.45 -7.00 -14.67
N LEU A 27 -20.65 -6.77 -13.63
CA LEU A 27 -21.12 -6.86 -12.24
C LEU A 27 -22.32 -5.93 -12.06
N ALA A 28 -23.43 -6.46 -11.55
CA ALA A 28 -24.63 -5.67 -11.30
C ALA A 28 -24.39 -4.78 -10.07
N PRO A 29 -24.59 -3.45 -10.16
CA PRO A 29 -24.54 -2.58 -8.98
C PRO A 29 -25.77 -2.82 -8.11
N GLY A 30 -25.57 -3.39 -6.93
CA GLY A 30 -26.57 -3.44 -5.88
C GLY A 30 -26.34 -2.29 -4.91
N ASP A 31 -27.21 -1.28 -4.95
CA ASP A 31 -27.22 -0.16 -3.99
C ASP A 31 -28.37 -0.32 -2.97
N GLN A 32 -28.10 0.10 -1.74
CA GLN A 32 -29.10 0.22 -0.68
C GLN A 32 -29.41 1.70 -0.44
N GLY A 33 -30.69 2.07 -0.36
CA GLY A 33 -31.07 3.45 -0.04
C GLY A 33 -32.56 3.60 0.22
N LEU A 34 -32.96 3.69 1.49
CA LEU A 34 -34.33 4.10 1.85
C LEU A 34 -34.49 5.60 1.67
N LEU A 35 -35.64 6.02 1.12
CA LEU A 35 -36.23 7.33 1.37
C LEU A 35 -37.76 7.23 1.27
N LEU A 36 -38.45 7.75 2.28
CA LEU A 36 -39.92 7.75 2.39
C LEU A 36 -40.51 9.00 1.71
N PRO A 37 -41.81 8.96 1.39
CA PRO A 37 -42.69 10.07 1.79
C PRO A 37 -43.91 9.62 2.61
N ALA A 38 -44.56 10.59 3.27
CA ALA A 38 -45.68 10.42 4.20
C ALA A 38 -47.07 10.58 3.51
N PRO A 39 -48.22 10.29 4.18
CA PRO A 39 -49.46 9.92 3.49
C PRO A 39 -50.63 10.93 3.51
N GLY A 40 -51.60 10.70 2.60
CA GLY A 40 -53.03 11.10 2.71
C GLY A 40 -53.55 12.05 1.61
N PRO A 41 -54.89 12.22 1.43
CA PRO A 41 -56.02 11.46 1.99
C PRO A 41 -57.14 11.06 0.98
N SER A 42 -58.02 10.13 1.40
CA SER A 42 -59.44 9.87 1.04
C SER A 42 -60.04 10.18 -0.36
N SER A 43 -60.64 9.16 -1.00
CA SER A 43 -62.12 9.08 -1.26
C SER A 43 -62.58 7.74 -1.89
N ALA A 44 -63.88 7.42 -1.73
CA ALA A 44 -64.59 6.23 -2.27
C ALA A 44 -64.84 6.33 -3.80
N VAL A 45 -65.31 5.33 -4.60
CA VAL A 45 -66.26 4.18 -4.50
C VAL A 45 -65.89 3.14 -5.60
N GLY A 46 -66.23 1.84 -5.66
CA GLY A 46 -66.94 0.89 -4.77
C GLY A 46 -67.96 -0.04 -5.51
N ARG A 47 -68.02 -1.35 -5.16
CA ARG A 47 -68.80 -2.47 -5.80
C ARG A 47 -68.20 -2.96 -7.15
N GLY A 48 -68.32 -4.23 -7.58
CA GLY A 48 -68.85 -5.49 -7.00
C GLY A 48 -68.32 -6.73 -7.77
N ARG A 49 -68.09 -7.89 -7.13
CA ARG A 49 -68.94 -9.11 -7.07
C ARG A 49 -68.98 -10.00 -8.35
N LEU A 50 -68.25 -11.14 -8.29
CA LEU A 50 -68.50 -12.46 -8.94
C LEU A 50 -68.59 -12.47 -10.50
N ASP A 51 -68.60 -13.61 -11.25
CA ASP A 51 -68.82 -15.03 -10.92
C ASP A 51 -68.09 -16.01 -11.91
N ILE A 52 -68.43 -17.30 -11.91
CA ILE A 52 -67.68 -18.44 -12.50
C ILE A 52 -68.33 -19.02 -13.79
N LYS A 53 -67.49 -19.64 -14.67
CA LYS A 53 -67.74 -20.77 -15.63
C LYS A 53 -67.59 -20.47 -17.14
N GLY A 54 -67.15 -21.47 -17.92
CA GLY A 54 -67.47 -21.60 -19.36
C GLY A 54 -66.41 -22.19 -20.30
N TRP A 55 -66.41 -23.51 -20.52
CA TRP A 55 -65.95 -24.14 -21.78
C TRP A 55 -67.19 -24.34 -22.67
N PRO A 56 -67.13 -24.30 -24.03
CA PRO A 56 -66.54 -25.36 -24.91
C PRO A 56 -65.71 -24.74 -26.08
N SER A 57 -65.49 -25.35 -27.26
CA SER A 57 -64.97 -26.67 -27.71
C SER A 57 -65.13 -26.79 -29.26
N HIS A 58 -64.54 -27.82 -29.89
CA HIS A 58 -64.71 -28.31 -31.30
C HIS A 58 -64.24 -27.48 -32.52
N ARG A 59 -63.17 -27.97 -33.18
CA ARG A 59 -63.24 -28.72 -34.47
C ARG A 59 -61.87 -29.31 -34.88
N GLN A 60 -61.72 -29.93 -36.07
CA GLN A 60 -62.03 -31.34 -36.42
C GLN A 60 -61.47 -31.69 -37.82
N GLY A 61 -61.22 -32.97 -38.09
CA GLY A 61 -60.64 -33.55 -39.33
C GLY A 61 -59.56 -34.57 -38.95
N GLU A 62 -59.62 -35.88 -39.23
CA GLU A 62 -59.75 -36.62 -40.52
C GLU A 62 -58.45 -36.59 -41.35
N GLY A 63 -57.88 -37.70 -41.85
CA GLY A 63 -58.25 -39.14 -41.73
C GLY A 63 -57.28 -40.08 -42.50
N GLU A 64 -57.62 -41.39 -42.56
CA GLU A 64 -57.03 -42.49 -43.39
C GLU A 64 -55.74 -43.25 -42.93
N GLY A 65 -55.57 -44.49 -43.44
CA GLY A 65 -54.47 -45.43 -43.18
C GLY A 65 -54.67 -46.80 -43.90
N VAL A 66 -53.61 -47.62 -44.05
CA VAL A 66 -53.63 -48.93 -44.77
C VAL A 66 -52.69 -49.97 -44.08
N GLU A 67 -52.92 -51.27 -44.31
CA GLU A 67 -52.32 -52.45 -43.63
C GLU A 67 -51.02 -53.01 -44.26
N GLY A 68 -50.30 -53.90 -43.54
CA GLY A 68 -49.23 -54.76 -44.11
C GLY A 68 -48.33 -55.47 -43.07
N SER A 69 -48.20 -56.80 -43.16
CA SER A 69 -47.41 -57.70 -42.27
C SER A 69 -46.33 -58.48 -43.08
N PRO A 70 -45.51 -59.45 -42.57
CA PRO A 70 -45.42 -60.05 -41.21
C PRO A 70 -43.99 -60.36 -40.66
N CYS A 71 -43.95 -61.08 -39.52
CA CYS A 71 -42.82 -61.85 -38.94
C CYS A 71 -41.67 -61.07 -38.27
N GLY A 72 -41.02 -61.58 -37.21
CA GLY A 72 -41.14 -62.88 -36.55
C GLY A 72 -40.98 -62.83 -35.01
N LEU A 73 -41.28 -63.94 -34.34
CA LEU A 73 -41.41 -64.04 -32.87
C LEU A 73 -40.10 -64.39 -32.16
N GLY A 74 -39.83 -63.70 -31.04
CA GLY A 74 -38.85 -64.10 -30.03
C GLY A 74 -39.49 -64.06 -28.65
N HIS A 75 -39.94 -65.22 -28.14
CA HIS A 75 -40.74 -65.31 -26.91
C HIS A 75 -39.84 -65.50 -25.68
N LEU A 76 -39.97 -64.63 -24.67
CA LEU A 76 -39.35 -64.85 -23.36
C LEU A 76 -40.19 -64.19 -22.26
N THR A 77 -40.48 -64.96 -21.21
CA THR A 77 -41.54 -64.69 -20.23
C THR A 77 -41.08 -63.68 -19.17
N ILE A 78 -41.96 -62.75 -18.80
CA ILE A 78 -41.72 -61.83 -17.67
C ILE A 78 -42.23 -62.48 -16.39
N GLU A 79 -41.33 -63.00 -15.55
CA GLU A 79 -41.65 -63.33 -14.16
C GLU A 79 -41.50 -62.11 -13.26
N VAL A 80 -42.56 -61.76 -12.52
CA VAL A 80 -42.57 -60.59 -11.63
C VAL A 80 -41.98 -60.96 -10.26
N SER A 81 -40.66 -60.85 -10.13
CA SER A 81 -39.97 -60.99 -8.84
C SER A 81 -39.95 -59.67 -8.07
N ALA A 82 -40.64 -59.62 -6.93
CA ALA A 82 -40.80 -58.40 -6.12
C ALA A 82 -39.51 -58.03 -5.37
N GLN A 83 -38.69 -57.14 -5.95
CA GLN A 83 -37.51 -56.61 -5.27
C GLN A 83 -37.88 -55.50 -4.27
N LYS A 84 -37.36 -55.61 -3.05
CA LYS A 84 -37.47 -54.56 -2.01
C LYS A 84 -36.96 -53.20 -2.51
N PRO A 85 -37.50 -52.07 -2.01
CA PRO A 85 -36.97 -50.75 -2.33
C PRO A 85 -35.48 -50.68 -1.97
N ARG A 86 -34.65 -50.31 -2.95
CA ARG A 86 -33.21 -50.13 -2.72
C ARG A 86 -33.01 -48.93 -1.80
N VAL A 87 -32.46 -49.18 -0.61
CA VAL A 87 -31.87 -48.14 0.23
C VAL A 87 -30.80 -47.43 -0.60
N LEU A 88 -30.82 -46.10 -0.62
CA LEU A 88 -29.79 -45.30 -1.27
C LEU A 88 -28.44 -45.57 -0.59
N GLN A 89 -27.55 -46.27 -1.28
CA GLN A 89 -26.18 -46.49 -0.82
C GLN A 89 -25.44 -45.15 -0.88
N GLY A 90 -25.03 -44.62 0.27
CA GLY A 90 -24.27 -43.37 0.34
C GLY A 90 -22.84 -43.55 -0.21
N ASP A 91 -22.34 -42.53 -0.89
CA ASP A 91 -21.04 -42.50 -1.58
C ASP A 91 -19.82 -42.55 -0.64
N ASN A 92 -19.60 -43.70 0.00
CA ASN A 92 -18.46 -43.99 0.87
C ASN A 92 -17.18 -44.34 0.09
N ALA A 93 -16.94 -43.65 -1.03
CA ALA A 93 -15.61 -43.60 -1.63
C ALA A 93 -14.65 -42.78 -0.73
N PRO A 94 -13.37 -43.17 -0.57
CA PRO A 94 -12.42 -42.42 0.23
C PRO A 94 -12.10 -41.06 -0.42
N GLN A 95 -12.68 -39.99 0.13
CA GLN A 95 -12.64 -38.65 -0.46
C GLN A 95 -11.26 -37.98 -0.30
N SER A 96 -10.75 -37.45 -1.41
CA SER A 96 -9.41 -36.86 -1.47
C SER A 96 -9.28 -35.63 -0.54
N PRO A 97 -8.07 -35.28 -0.06
CA PRO A 97 -7.84 -34.05 0.72
C PRO A 97 -8.42 -32.78 0.08
N TYR A 98 -8.22 -32.57 -1.21
CA TYR A 98 -8.72 -31.42 -1.96
C TYR A 98 -10.22 -31.51 -2.23
N GLN A 99 -10.80 -32.71 -2.43
CA GLN A 99 -12.27 -32.87 -2.45
C GLN A 99 -12.89 -32.41 -1.12
N ARG A 100 -12.34 -32.85 0.01
CA ARG A 100 -12.81 -32.47 1.37
C ARG A 100 -12.59 -30.98 1.67
N LEU A 101 -11.50 -30.38 1.20
CA LEU A 101 -11.27 -28.94 1.25
C LEU A 101 -12.32 -28.18 0.41
N SER A 102 -12.54 -28.61 -0.84
CA SER A 102 -13.40 -27.93 -1.83
C SER A 102 -14.87 -27.74 -1.43
N ARG A 103 -15.36 -28.43 -0.38
CA ARG A 103 -16.75 -28.30 0.11
C ARG A 103 -17.00 -27.06 0.97
N ARG A 104 -15.95 -26.47 1.56
CA ARG A 104 -16.04 -25.26 2.41
C ARG A 104 -15.46 -23.99 1.78
N MET A 105 -14.91 -24.11 0.57
CA MET A 105 -14.35 -22.99 -0.17
C MET A 105 -15.46 -22.24 -0.92
N LEU A 106 -15.36 -20.91 -0.96
CA LEU A 106 -16.18 -20.05 -1.81
C LEU A 106 -15.84 -20.31 -3.28
N ASP A 107 -16.86 -20.48 -4.12
CA ASP A 107 -16.67 -20.49 -5.57
C ASP A 107 -16.60 -19.04 -6.08
N ILE A 108 -15.53 -18.69 -6.81
CA ILE A 108 -15.32 -17.35 -7.36
C ILE A 108 -15.30 -17.32 -8.90
N SER A 109 -15.41 -18.47 -9.58
CA SER A 109 -15.63 -18.54 -11.02
C SER A 109 -17.07 -18.93 -11.39
N GLY A 110 -17.84 -19.51 -10.46
CA GLY A 110 -19.25 -19.89 -10.61
C GLY A 110 -19.47 -21.25 -11.28
N ASP A 111 -18.41 -21.89 -11.76
CA ASP A 111 -18.37 -23.22 -12.37
C ASP A 111 -17.64 -24.26 -11.49
N ARG A 112 -17.31 -23.91 -10.24
CA ARG A 112 -16.46 -24.64 -9.30
C ARG A 112 -15.00 -24.81 -9.77
N GLY A 113 -14.58 -24.05 -10.78
CA GLY A 113 -13.25 -24.06 -11.38
C GLY A 113 -12.16 -23.37 -10.55
N VAL A 114 -12.51 -22.28 -9.88
CA VAL A 114 -11.64 -21.50 -8.99
C VAL A 114 -12.33 -21.35 -7.63
N LEU A 115 -11.79 -22.02 -6.61
CA LEU A 115 -12.35 -22.03 -5.26
C LEU A 115 -11.40 -21.34 -4.28
N LYS A 116 -11.93 -20.55 -3.33
CA LYS A 116 -11.19 -19.68 -2.39
C LYS A 116 -11.51 -19.99 -0.91
N ASP A 117 -10.48 -19.95 -0.05
CA ASP A 117 -10.54 -20.13 1.40
C ASP A 117 -9.64 -19.06 2.07
N VAL A 118 -10.23 -18.07 2.75
CA VAL A 118 -9.47 -16.95 3.32
C VAL A 118 -8.87 -17.35 4.67
N ILE A 119 -7.54 -17.25 4.79
CA ILE A 119 -6.79 -17.55 6.02
C ILE A 119 -6.65 -16.28 6.88
N ARG A 120 -6.44 -15.13 6.23
CA ARG A 120 -6.33 -13.81 6.85
C ARG A 120 -6.96 -12.78 5.93
N GLU A 121 -7.96 -12.07 6.43
CA GLU A 121 -8.61 -10.97 5.69
C GLU A 121 -7.62 -9.86 5.31
N GLY A 122 -7.86 -9.24 4.16
CA GLY A 122 -7.20 -8.01 3.74
C GLY A 122 -8.05 -6.77 4.02
N ALA A 123 -7.50 -5.59 3.75
CA ALA A 123 -8.15 -4.30 3.98
C ALA A 123 -8.16 -3.41 2.73
N GLY A 124 -9.11 -2.48 2.68
CA GLY A 124 -9.31 -1.57 1.55
C GLY A 124 -10.04 -2.22 0.38
N GLU A 125 -9.80 -1.69 -0.81
CA GLU A 125 -10.44 -2.10 -2.08
C GLU A 125 -9.95 -3.46 -2.58
N LEU A 126 -10.72 -4.04 -3.50
CA LEU A 126 -10.29 -5.21 -4.29
C LEU A 126 -9.23 -4.81 -5.32
N VAL A 127 -8.43 -5.77 -5.77
CA VAL A 127 -7.48 -5.56 -6.87
C VAL A 127 -8.25 -5.22 -8.16
N THR A 128 -7.89 -4.12 -8.81
CA THR A 128 -8.48 -3.75 -10.11
C THR A 128 -7.95 -4.63 -11.23
N PRO A 129 -8.72 -4.81 -12.34
CA PRO A 129 -8.14 -5.20 -13.61
C PRO A 129 -6.93 -4.33 -13.95
N ASP A 130 -5.98 -4.90 -14.70
CA ASP A 130 -4.74 -4.24 -15.11
C ASP A 130 -3.82 -3.77 -13.97
N ALA A 131 -4.06 -4.14 -12.71
CA ALA A 131 -3.21 -3.73 -11.59
C ALA A 131 -1.80 -4.37 -11.62
N ALA A 132 -0.84 -3.64 -11.07
CA ALA A 132 0.48 -4.14 -10.73
C ALA A 132 0.49 -4.67 -9.28
N VAL A 133 0.47 -5.99 -9.10
CA VAL A 133 0.33 -6.68 -7.82
C VAL A 133 1.67 -7.15 -7.25
N LEU A 134 1.78 -7.13 -5.92
CA LEU A 134 2.93 -7.62 -5.16
C LEU A 134 2.50 -8.84 -4.34
N VAL A 135 2.86 -10.03 -4.81
CA VAL A 135 2.36 -11.30 -4.28
C VAL A 135 3.49 -12.19 -3.76
N LYS A 136 3.24 -12.88 -2.64
CA LYS A 136 3.91 -14.14 -2.36
C LYS A 136 2.99 -15.31 -2.68
N TYR A 137 3.54 -16.44 -3.08
CA TYR A 137 2.77 -17.67 -3.25
C TYR A 137 3.60 -18.94 -3.04
N SER A 138 2.88 -20.03 -2.75
CA SER A 138 3.36 -21.41 -2.82
C SER A 138 2.26 -22.30 -3.42
N GLY A 139 2.58 -23.02 -4.49
CA GLY A 139 1.72 -23.97 -5.19
C GLY A 139 2.09 -25.42 -4.85
N TYR A 140 1.09 -26.23 -4.54
CA TYR A 140 1.19 -27.61 -4.05
C TYR A 140 0.37 -28.57 -4.92
N LEU A 141 0.86 -29.82 -5.02
CA LEU A 141 0.10 -30.93 -5.60
C LEU A 141 -0.55 -31.73 -4.46
N GLU A 142 -1.63 -32.45 -4.79
CA GLU A 142 -2.31 -33.27 -3.79
C GLU A 142 -1.38 -34.38 -3.27
N HIS A 143 -1.39 -34.61 -1.95
CA HIS A 143 -0.46 -35.49 -1.24
C HIS A 143 1.04 -35.10 -1.29
N MET A 144 1.39 -33.85 -1.66
CA MET A 144 2.77 -33.35 -1.63
C MET A 144 2.95 -32.14 -0.70
N ASP A 145 3.70 -32.33 0.40
CA ASP A 145 4.02 -31.25 1.35
C ASP A 145 5.04 -30.23 0.80
N LYS A 146 5.81 -30.60 -0.22
CA LYS A 146 6.79 -29.73 -0.88
C LYS A 146 6.12 -28.98 -2.04
N PRO A 147 6.16 -27.63 -2.06
CA PRO A 147 5.56 -26.87 -3.15
C PRO A 147 6.33 -27.10 -4.47
N PHE A 148 5.60 -27.26 -5.57
CA PHE A 148 6.17 -27.39 -6.92
C PHE A 148 6.61 -26.03 -7.49
N ALA A 149 5.98 -24.95 -7.03
CA ALA A 149 6.35 -23.58 -7.35
C ALA A 149 6.18 -22.70 -6.12
N SER A 150 7.12 -21.80 -5.84
CA SER A 150 6.98 -20.78 -4.79
C SER A 150 7.87 -19.60 -5.12
N ASN A 151 7.54 -18.42 -4.59
CA ASN A 151 8.44 -17.25 -4.63
C ASN A 151 8.84 -16.77 -3.22
N CYS A 152 8.37 -17.42 -2.15
CA CYS A 152 8.51 -16.98 -0.75
C CYS A 152 9.98 -16.90 -0.26
N PHE A 153 10.91 -17.55 -0.96
CA PHE A 153 12.35 -17.45 -0.70
C PHE A 153 12.96 -16.10 -1.12
N ARG A 154 12.27 -15.30 -1.95
CA ARG A 154 12.75 -13.98 -2.38
C ARG A 154 12.48 -12.95 -1.29
N LYS A 155 13.55 -12.35 -0.73
CA LYS A 155 13.47 -11.24 0.25
C LYS A 155 12.59 -10.09 -0.25
N THR A 156 12.62 -9.82 -1.55
CA THR A 156 11.84 -8.78 -2.23
C THR A 156 11.05 -9.42 -3.38
N PRO A 157 9.72 -9.54 -3.27
CA PRO A 157 8.91 -10.06 -4.37
C PRO A 157 8.98 -9.14 -5.60
N ARG A 158 8.79 -9.72 -6.79
CA ARG A 158 8.64 -8.91 -8.01
C ARG A 158 7.22 -8.32 -8.03
N LEU A 159 7.12 -7.05 -8.37
CA LEU A 159 5.86 -6.40 -8.72
C LEU A 159 5.47 -6.85 -10.14
N MET A 160 4.27 -7.39 -10.31
CA MET A 160 3.82 -8.12 -11.49
C MET A 160 2.53 -7.54 -12.06
N LYS A 161 2.45 -7.42 -13.38
CA LYS A 161 1.27 -6.93 -14.09
C LYS A 161 0.24 -8.04 -14.31
N LEU A 162 -1.00 -7.87 -13.83
CA LEU A 162 -2.14 -8.72 -14.23
C LEU A 162 -2.36 -8.59 -15.75
N GLY A 163 -2.84 -9.65 -16.41
CA GLY A 163 -2.95 -9.74 -17.86
C GLY A 163 -1.66 -10.02 -18.63
N GLU A 164 -0.47 -9.79 -18.03
CA GLU A 164 0.83 -9.88 -18.72
C GLU A 164 1.86 -10.80 -18.01
N ASP A 165 2.23 -10.50 -16.76
CA ASP A 165 3.24 -11.26 -16.01
C ASP A 165 2.66 -12.52 -15.34
N ILE A 166 1.34 -12.56 -15.12
CA ILE A 166 0.63 -13.62 -14.41
C ILE A 166 -0.12 -14.47 -15.44
N THR A 167 0.47 -15.60 -15.81
CA THR A 167 -0.01 -16.46 -16.90
C THR A 167 -0.95 -17.60 -16.46
N LEU A 168 -1.12 -17.82 -15.15
CA LEU A 168 -1.99 -18.86 -14.60
C LEU A 168 -3.39 -18.27 -14.36
N TRP A 169 -4.36 -18.61 -15.22
CA TRP A 169 -5.67 -17.95 -15.26
C TRP A 169 -6.45 -18.00 -13.93
N GLY A 170 -6.41 -19.13 -13.21
CA GLY A 170 -6.99 -19.24 -11.88
C GLY A 170 -6.35 -18.32 -10.84
N MET A 171 -5.04 -18.04 -10.97
CA MET A 171 -4.33 -17.11 -10.09
C MET A 171 -4.69 -15.65 -10.38
N GLU A 172 -4.90 -15.30 -11.65
CA GLU A 172 -5.40 -13.97 -12.04
C GLU A 172 -6.81 -13.72 -11.50
N LEU A 173 -7.75 -14.64 -11.72
CA LEU A 173 -9.11 -14.57 -11.15
C LEU A 173 -9.08 -14.57 -9.61
N GLY A 174 -8.20 -15.40 -9.02
CA GLY A 174 -7.95 -15.44 -7.58
C GLY A 174 -7.56 -14.07 -7.04
N LEU A 175 -6.57 -13.42 -7.65
CA LEU A 175 -6.06 -12.12 -7.21
C LEU A 175 -7.06 -10.97 -7.35
N LEU A 176 -7.88 -10.96 -8.41
CA LEU A 176 -8.98 -9.99 -8.57
C LEU A 176 -10.02 -10.09 -7.43
N SER A 177 -10.12 -11.24 -6.76
CA SER A 177 -10.98 -11.41 -5.59
C SER A 177 -10.35 -10.97 -4.25
N MET A 178 -9.09 -10.52 -4.23
CA MET A 178 -8.33 -10.26 -2.99
C MET A 178 -8.27 -8.78 -2.61
N ARG A 179 -8.07 -8.50 -1.32
CA ARG A 179 -7.77 -7.16 -0.76
C ARG A 179 -6.30 -7.05 -0.30
N ARG A 180 -5.79 -5.83 -0.17
CA ARG A 180 -4.40 -5.58 0.30
C ARG A 180 -4.18 -6.20 1.69
N GLY A 181 -3.14 -7.01 1.83
CA GLY A 181 -2.78 -7.71 3.07
C GLY A 181 -3.43 -9.09 3.25
N GLU A 182 -4.30 -9.52 2.35
CA GLU A 182 -5.00 -10.81 2.44
C GLU A 182 -4.05 -12.01 2.23
N LEU A 183 -4.30 -13.10 2.97
CA LEU A 183 -3.71 -14.41 2.74
C LEU A 183 -4.85 -15.41 2.51
N ALA A 184 -4.86 -16.06 1.34
CA ALA A 184 -5.90 -17.02 0.97
C ALA A 184 -5.32 -18.27 0.31
N ARG A 185 -6.06 -19.38 0.45
CA ARG A 185 -5.89 -20.63 -0.29
C ARG A 185 -6.82 -20.63 -1.50
N PHE A 186 -6.32 -21.14 -2.62
CA PHE A 186 -7.10 -21.34 -3.82
C PHE A 186 -6.92 -22.76 -4.37
N LEU A 187 -8.00 -23.45 -4.69
CA LEU A 187 -7.95 -24.66 -5.53
C LEU A 187 -8.29 -24.25 -6.97
N PHE A 188 -7.36 -24.50 -7.88
CA PHE A 188 -7.55 -24.32 -9.31
C PHE A 188 -7.78 -25.68 -9.98
N LYS A 189 -8.94 -25.83 -10.63
CA LYS A 189 -9.21 -26.96 -11.52
C LYS A 189 -8.30 -26.93 -12.75
N PRO A 190 -8.10 -28.05 -13.47
CA PRO A 190 -7.14 -28.13 -14.55
C PRO A 190 -7.36 -27.06 -15.63
N THR A 191 -8.61 -26.76 -15.96
CA THR A 191 -9.05 -25.70 -16.90
C THR A 191 -8.54 -24.30 -16.54
N TYR A 192 -8.32 -24.02 -15.26
CA TYR A 192 -7.79 -22.76 -14.72
C TYR A 192 -6.31 -22.85 -14.33
N ALA A 193 -5.68 -24.00 -14.54
CA ALA A 193 -4.31 -24.30 -14.14
C ALA A 193 -3.46 -24.78 -15.34
N TYR A 194 -3.12 -26.06 -15.41
CA TYR A 194 -2.19 -26.65 -16.39
C TYR A 194 -2.88 -27.55 -17.43
N GLY A 195 -4.21 -27.56 -17.46
CA GLY A 195 -5.04 -28.23 -18.46
C GLY A 195 -4.87 -29.74 -18.55
N THR A 196 -5.17 -30.26 -19.74
CA THR A 196 -5.03 -31.68 -20.10
C THR A 196 -3.59 -32.13 -20.28
N LEU A 197 -2.64 -31.20 -20.46
CA LEU A 197 -1.23 -31.51 -20.71
C LEU A 197 -0.37 -31.50 -19.43
N GLY A 198 -0.76 -30.73 -18.42
CA GLY A 198 0.06 -30.51 -17.22
C GLY A 198 1.30 -29.65 -17.50
N CYS A 199 2.36 -29.85 -16.72
CA CYS A 199 3.72 -29.41 -17.03
C CYS A 199 4.70 -30.53 -16.68
N PRO A 200 4.84 -31.57 -17.54
CA PRO A 200 5.71 -32.71 -17.26
C PRO A 200 7.19 -32.31 -17.12
N PRO A 201 7.99 -32.99 -16.28
CA PRO A 201 7.59 -34.06 -15.35
C PRO A 201 7.03 -33.54 -14.01
N LEU A 202 6.91 -32.23 -13.82
CA LEU A 202 6.63 -31.61 -12.51
C LEU A 202 5.15 -31.67 -12.12
N ILE A 203 4.24 -31.51 -13.09
CA ILE A 203 2.79 -31.43 -12.87
C ILE A 203 2.10 -32.37 -13.87
N PRO A 204 1.35 -33.41 -13.42
CA PRO A 204 0.68 -34.33 -14.33
C PRO A 204 -0.48 -33.70 -15.13
N PRO A 205 -0.87 -34.30 -16.28
CA PRO A 205 -2.16 -34.09 -16.94
C PRO A 205 -3.35 -34.01 -15.98
N ASN A 206 -4.31 -33.11 -16.25
CA ASN A 206 -5.59 -33.00 -15.54
C ASN A 206 -5.49 -32.80 -14.00
N THR A 207 -4.38 -32.26 -13.50
CA THR A 207 -4.17 -32.08 -12.06
C THR A 207 -4.89 -30.84 -11.51
N THR A 208 -5.65 -31.00 -10.42
CA THR A 208 -6.10 -29.88 -9.57
C THR A 208 -4.95 -29.45 -8.66
N VAL A 209 -4.69 -28.15 -8.56
CA VAL A 209 -3.56 -27.61 -7.76
C VAL A 209 -4.05 -26.68 -6.66
N LEU A 210 -3.38 -26.70 -5.51
CA LEU A 210 -3.61 -25.75 -4.41
C LEU A 210 -2.56 -24.65 -4.45
N PHE A 211 -2.96 -23.39 -4.37
CA PHE A 211 -2.05 -22.27 -4.14
C PHE A 211 -2.39 -21.56 -2.82
N GLU A 212 -1.39 -21.35 -1.98
CA GLU A 212 -1.44 -20.34 -0.92
C GLU A 212 -0.89 -19.03 -1.50
N ILE A 213 -1.62 -17.92 -1.37
CA ILE A 213 -1.27 -16.62 -1.94
C ILE A 213 -1.42 -15.53 -0.88
N GLU A 214 -0.36 -14.75 -0.67
CA GLU A 214 -0.36 -13.54 0.16
C GLU A 214 -0.27 -12.31 -0.76
N LEU A 215 -1.34 -11.50 -0.81
CA LEU A 215 -1.34 -10.22 -1.52
C LEU A 215 -0.78 -9.13 -0.59
N LEU A 216 0.47 -8.74 -0.79
CA LEU A 216 1.15 -7.78 0.07
C LEU A 216 0.74 -6.33 -0.22
N ASP A 217 0.69 -5.96 -1.50
CA ASP A 217 0.40 -4.61 -1.99
C ASP A 217 -0.08 -4.69 -3.45
N PHE A 218 -0.74 -3.66 -3.95
CA PHE A 218 -1.01 -3.48 -5.38
C PHE A 218 -1.10 -1.99 -5.73
N LEU A 219 -0.84 -1.67 -6.99
CA LEU A 219 -0.99 -0.34 -7.58
C LEU A 219 -1.90 -0.43 -8.79
N ASP A 220 -2.93 0.42 -8.85
CA ASP A 220 -3.69 0.65 -10.08
C ASP A 220 -2.79 1.41 -11.08
N SER A 221 -2.45 0.73 -12.19
CA SER A 221 -1.72 1.31 -13.31
C SER A 221 -2.56 1.50 -14.57
N ALA A 222 -3.86 1.17 -14.54
CA ALA A 222 -4.69 1.10 -15.75
C ALA A 222 -4.73 2.45 -16.51
N GLU A 223 -4.86 3.58 -15.81
CA GLU A 223 -4.81 4.91 -16.45
C GLU A 223 -3.38 5.32 -16.87
N SER A 224 -2.34 4.78 -16.22
CA SER A 224 -0.93 5.03 -16.56
C SER A 224 -0.55 4.32 -17.86
N ASP A 225 -0.96 3.07 -18.00
CA ASP A 225 -0.63 2.25 -19.16
C ASP A 225 -1.40 2.74 -20.40
N LYS A 226 -2.67 3.15 -20.24
CA LYS A 226 -3.44 3.87 -21.28
C LYS A 226 -2.73 5.16 -21.71
N PHE A 227 -2.28 5.99 -20.77
CA PHE A 227 -1.56 7.22 -21.07
C PHE A 227 -0.25 6.96 -21.84
N CYS A 228 0.51 5.94 -21.44
CA CYS A 228 1.74 5.54 -22.11
C CYS A 228 1.52 4.94 -23.51
N ALA A 229 0.34 4.40 -23.81
CA ALA A 229 -0.04 3.89 -25.13
C ALA A 229 -0.56 4.98 -26.10
N PHE A 230 -0.88 6.17 -25.61
CA PHE A 230 -1.39 7.29 -26.42
C PHE A 230 -0.29 8.05 -27.17
N SER A 231 -0.66 8.67 -28.30
CA SER A 231 0.18 9.61 -29.04
C SER A 231 0.38 10.93 -28.27
N ALA A 232 1.31 11.78 -28.71
CA ALA A 232 1.59 13.06 -28.05
C ALA A 232 0.35 13.97 -28.01
N GLU A 233 -0.38 14.03 -29.13
CA GLU A 233 -1.58 14.85 -29.30
C GLU A 233 -2.73 14.37 -28.39
N GLN A 234 -2.83 13.05 -28.19
CA GLN A 234 -3.78 12.43 -27.27
C GLN A 234 -3.39 12.65 -25.80
N GLN A 235 -2.09 12.64 -25.48
CA GLN A 235 -1.58 12.98 -24.14
C GLN A 235 -1.84 14.45 -23.79
N ASP A 236 -1.73 15.37 -24.76
CA ASP A 236 -2.02 16.79 -24.57
C ASP A 236 -3.53 17.09 -24.42
N GLN A 237 -4.41 16.28 -25.01
CA GLN A 237 -5.86 16.35 -24.76
C GLN A 237 -6.29 15.68 -23.44
N PHE A 238 -5.41 14.94 -22.76
CA PHE A 238 -5.78 14.15 -21.58
C PHE A 238 -6.15 15.04 -20.38
N PRO A 239 -7.29 14.82 -19.68
CA PRO A 239 -7.72 15.67 -18.56
C PRO A 239 -6.71 15.73 -17.42
N LEU A 240 -6.49 16.92 -16.85
CA LEU A 240 -5.45 17.15 -15.83
C LEU A 240 -5.58 16.18 -14.65
N GLN A 241 -6.79 15.97 -14.13
CA GLN A 241 -7.05 15.06 -13.01
C GLN A 241 -6.57 13.62 -13.29
N LYS A 242 -6.63 13.16 -14.55
CA LYS A 242 -6.06 11.87 -14.94
C LYS A 242 -4.54 11.91 -15.02
N VAL A 243 -3.94 12.98 -15.58
CA VAL A 243 -2.47 13.18 -15.58
C VAL A 243 -1.91 13.19 -14.14
N LEU A 244 -2.62 13.84 -13.20
CA LEU A 244 -2.29 13.85 -11.78
C LEU A 244 -2.36 12.44 -11.17
N LYS A 245 -3.38 11.63 -11.49
CA LYS A 245 -3.44 10.22 -11.09
C LYS A 245 -2.26 9.41 -11.64
N VAL A 246 -1.93 9.54 -12.92
CA VAL A 246 -0.78 8.85 -13.53
C VAL A 246 0.54 9.25 -12.85
N ALA A 247 0.77 10.54 -12.59
CA ALA A 247 1.95 11.00 -11.87
C ALA A 247 1.99 10.51 -10.40
N ALA A 248 0.84 10.35 -9.76
CA ALA A 248 0.73 9.74 -8.43
C ALA A 248 1.07 8.24 -8.45
N THR A 249 0.58 7.48 -9.43
CA THR A 249 0.93 6.07 -9.65
C THR A 249 2.44 5.91 -9.91
N GLU A 250 3.05 6.72 -10.78
CA GLU A 250 4.51 6.69 -11.02
C GLU A 250 5.32 7.05 -9.76
N ARG A 251 4.85 8.02 -8.95
CA ARG A 251 5.43 8.31 -7.63
C ARG A 251 5.31 7.10 -6.69
N GLU A 252 4.28 6.28 -6.80
CA GLU A 252 4.07 5.11 -5.93
C GLU A 252 4.84 3.87 -6.37
N PHE A 253 5.02 3.64 -7.67
CA PHE A 253 6.07 2.75 -8.18
C PHE A 253 7.46 3.18 -7.66
N GLY A 254 7.75 4.48 -7.65
CA GLY A 254 8.96 5.04 -7.05
C GLY A 254 9.08 4.76 -5.55
N ASN A 255 8.00 4.98 -4.78
CA ASN A 255 7.95 4.69 -3.33
C ASN A 255 8.21 3.19 -3.07
N TYR A 256 7.60 2.31 -3.85
CA TYR A 256 7.81 0.86 -3.73
C TYR A 256 9.29 0.49 -3.91
N LEU A 257 9.89 0.92 -5.03
CA LEU A 257 11.31 0.66 -5.32
C LEU A 257 12.23 1.25 -4.25
N PHE A 258 11.90 2.42 -3.71
CA PHE A 258 12.65 3.04 -2.61
C PHE A 258 12.62 2.19 -1.33
N ARG A 259 11.46 1.63 -0.95
CA ARG A 259 11.36 0.70 0.20
C ARG A 259 12.23 -0.55 0.03
N GLN A 260 12.41 -1.02 -1.21
CA GLN A 260 13.29 -2.15 -1.54
C GLN A 260 14.78 -1.76 -1.66
N ASN A 261 15.18 -0.54 -1.23
CA ASN A 261 16.51 0.05 -1.41
C ASN A 261 16.98 0.17 -2.89
N ARG A 262 16.08 0.03 -3.87
CA ARG A 262 16.36 0.17 -5.31
C ARG A 262 16.34 1.64 -5.71
N PHE A 263 17.17 2.45 -5.08
CA PHE A 263 17.18 3.91 -5.21
C PHE A 263 17.40 4.40 -6.66
N TYR A 264 18.21 3.67 -7.45
CA TYR A 264 18.42 4.01 -8.86
C TYR A 264 17.13 3.92 -9.69
N ASP A 265 16.31 2.89 -9.46
CA ASP A 265 15.06 2.64 -10.20
C ASP A 265 13.94 3.55 -9.70
N ALA A 266 13.88 3.76 -8.37
CA ALA A 266 12.98 4.73 -7.75
C ALA A 266 13.19 6.14 -8.36
N LYS A 267 14.45 6.57 -8.51
CA LYS A 267 14.84 7.81 -9.20
C LYS A 267 14.35 7.87 -10.66
N VAL A 268 14.27 6.76 -11.40
CA VAL A 268 13.71 6.75 -12.76
C VAL A 268 12.20 7.01 -12.70
N ARG A 269 11.46 6.27 -11.88
CA ARG A 269 10.00 6.43 -11.71
C ARG A 269 9.61 7.83 -11.22
N TYR A 270 10.31 8.38 -10.21
CA TYR A 270 10.08 9.76 -9.78
C TYR A 270 10.41 10.80 -10.86
N LYS A 271 11.40 10.56 -11.73
CA LYS A 271 11.67 11.45 -12.88
C LYS A 271 10.57 11.37 -13.93
N GLN A 272 9.99 10.21 -14.17
CA GLN A 272 8.83 10.06 -15.05
C GLN A 272 7.63 10.85 -14.51
N ALA A 273 7.29 10.69 -13.22
CA ALA A 273 6.25 11.49 -12.57
C ALA A 273 6.49 13.01 -12.70
N LEU A 274 7.73 13.47 -12.49
CA LEU A 274 8.08 14.89 -12.64
C LEU A 274 8.02 15.39 -14.09
N LEU A 275 8.32 14.53 -15.08
CA LEU A 275 8.23 14.88 -16.51
C LEU A 275 6.78 15.14 -16.93
N LEU A 276 5.85 14.26 -16.52
CA LEU A 276 4.41 14.42 -16.76
C LEU A 276 3.90 15.76 -16.19
N LEU A 277 4.23 16.04 -14.92
CA LEU A 277 3.84 17.27 -14.23
C LEU A 277 4.51 18.54 -14.78
N ARG A 278 5.60 18.42 -15.56
CA ARG A 278 6.30 19.56 -16.19
C ARG A 278 5.85 19.85 -17.61
N ARG A 279 5.42 18.84 -18.38
CA ARG A 279 4.89 19.03 -19.74
C ARG A 279 3.53 19.74 -19.74
N ARG A 280 2.72 19.50 -18.71
CA ARG A 280 1.35 19.98 -18.67
C ARG A 280 1.26 21.48 -18.35
N SER A 281 0.76 22.26 -19.32
CA SER A 281 0.15 23.55 -19.03
C SER A 281 -1.18 23.33 -18.29
N ALA A 282 -1.42 24.07 -17.21
CA ALA A 282 -2.64 24.02 -16.42
C ALA A 282 -3.27 25.41 -16.33
N ALA A 283 -4.58 25.48 -16.11
CA ALA A 283 -5.24 26.75 -15.83
C ALA A 283 -4.69 27.37 -14.52
N PRO A 284 -4.70 28.70 -14.35
CA PRO A 284 -4.22 29.34 -13.11
C PRO A 284 -4.89 28.79 -11.84
N GLU A 285 -6.18 28.44 -11.95
CA GLU A 285 -6.98 27.80 -10.90
C GLU A 285 -6.45 26.40 -10.52
N GLU A 286 -6.05 25.59 -11.51
CA GLU A 286 -5.56 24.22 -11.29
C GLU A 286 -4.06 24.13 -10.96
N GLN A 287 -3.27 25.18 -11.22
CA GLN A 287 -1.82 25.18 -11.04
C GLN A 287 -1.39 24.73 -9.64
N HIS A 288 -2.17 25.07 -8.61
CA HIS A 288 -1.89 24.68 -7.22
C HIS A 288 -1.90 23.15 -7.02
N LEU A 289 -2.74 22.41 -7.73
CA LEU A 289 -2.78 20.94 -7.71
C LEU A 289 -1.49 20.36 -8.33
N VAL A 290 -1.04 20.97 -9.43
CA VAL A 290 0.19 20.57 -10.13
C VAL A 290 1.42 20.82 -9.26
N GLU A 291 1.51 21.98 -8.60
CA GLU A 291 2.62 22.28 -7.68
C GLU A 291 2.58 21.41 -6.42
N ALA A 292 1.40 21.10 -5.87
CA ALA A 292 1.28 20.14 -4.76
C ALA A 292 1.77 18.73 -5.16
N ALA A 293 1.42 18.25 -6.36
CA ALA A 293 1.93 16.99 -6.89
C ALA A 293 3.45 17.03 -7.15
N LYS A 294 3.96 18.12 -7.74
CA LYS A 294 5.41 18.34 -7.96
C LYS A 294 6.17 18.31 -6.64
N LEU A 295 5.68 19.00 -5.61
CA LEU A 295 6.32 19.07 -4.30
C LEU A 295 6.58 17.67 -3.70
N LEU A 296 5.59 16.78 -3.76
CA LEU A 296 5.74 15.39 -3.30
C LEU A 296 6.82 14.61 -4.08
N VAL A 297 6.88 14.80 -5.41
CA VAL A 297 7.86 14.13 -6.28
C VAL A 297 9.27 14.72 -6.10
N LEU A 298 9.41 16.05 -5.99
CA LEU A 298 10.67 16.76 -5.76
C LEU A 298 11.28 16.39 -4.39
N LEU A 299 10.44 16.32 -3.35
CA LEU A 299 10.83 15.83 -2.03
C LEU A 299 11.40 14.40 -2.10
N ASN A 300 10.73 13.50 -2.82
CA ASN A 300 11.19 12.13 -3.01
C ASN A 300 12.47 12.03 -3.85
N LEU A 301 12.61 12.83 -4.91
CA LEU A 301 13.84 12.92 -5.71
C LEU A 301 15.02 13.39 -4.87
N SER A 302 14.86 14.47 -4.10
CA SER A 302 15.90 14.99 -3.20
C SER A 302 16.40 13.90 -2.23
N PHE A 303 15.49 13.18 -1.57
CA PHE A 303 15.85 12.09 -0.66
C PHE A 303 16.50 10.89 -1.37
N THR A 304 16.06 10.57 -2.59
CA THR A 304 16.64 9.49 -3.39
C THR A 304 18.04 9.84 -3.86
N TYR A 305 18.31 11.12 -4.16
CA TYR A 305 19.66 11.57 -4.51
C TYR A 305 20.60 11.68 -3.29
N LEU A 306 20.09 11.90 -2.07
CA LEU A 306 20.86 11.67 -0.84
C LEU A 306 21.24 10.19 -0.68
N LYS A 307 20.29 9.26 -0.88
CA LYS A 307 20.53 7.80 -0.85
C LYS A 307 21.36 7.26 -2.02
N LEU A 308 21.66 8.09 -3.02
CA LEU A 308 22.56 7.81 -4.14
C LEU A 308 23.87 8.61 -4.06
N GLU A 309 24.16 9.23 -2.90
CA GLU A 309 25.39 9.98 -2.62
C GLU A 309 25.73 11.07 -3.66
N ARG A 310 24.68 11.74 -4.17
CA ARG A 310 24.80 12.84 -5.15
C ARG A 310 24.21 14.13 -4.56
N PRO A 311 24.87 14.73 -3.56
CA PRO A 311 24.30 15.81 -2.76
C PRO A 311 24.01 17.08 -3.58
N THR A 312 24.80 17.42 -4.60
CA THR A 312 24.52 18.55 -5.51
C THR A 312 23.14 18.43 -6.17
N THR A 313 22.78 17.22 -6.61
CA THR A 313 21.47 16.95 -7.24
C THR A 313 20.36 16.85 -6.18
N ALA A 314 20.67 16.37 -4.98
CA ALA A 314 19.73 16.33 -3.86
C ALA A 314 19.35 17.73 -3.37
N LEU A 315 20.33 18.64 -3.27
CA LEU A 315 20.14 20.05 -2.94
C LEU A 315 19.25 20.72 -3.99
N HIS A 316 19.60 20.61 -5.28
CA HIS A 316 18.80 21.20 -6.37
C HIS A 316 17.31 20.81 -6.33
N TYR A 317 16.99 19.53 -6.13
CA TYR A 317 15.60 19.09 -6.00
C TYR A 317 14.94 19.53 -4.68
N GLY A 318 15.71 19.69 -3.61
CA GLY A 318 15.24 20.26 -2.35
C GLY A 318 14.94 21.76 -2.46
N GLU A 319 15.79 22.52 -3.16
CA GLU A 319 15.58 23.93 -3.44
C GLU A 319 14.37 24.16 -4.36
N GLN A 320 14.16 23.30 -5.38
CA GLN A 320 12.92 23.34 -6.17
C GLN A 320 11.68 23.04 -5.33
N ALA A 321 11.75 22.14 -4.34
CA ALA A 321 10.67 21.96 -3.37
C ALA A 321 10.45 23.20 -2.49
N LEU A 322 11.51 23.93 -2.13
CA LEU A 322 11.44 25.18 -1.34
C LEU A 322 10.95 26.40 -2.14
N ILE A 323 11.02 26.38 -3.46
CA ILE A 323 10.38 27.40 -4.31
C ILE A 323 8.84 27.30 -4.20
N ILE A 324 8.32 26.06 -4.14
CA ILE A 324 6.89 25.78 -3.96
C ILE A 324 6.47 26.02 -2.50
N ASP A 325 7.15 25.40 -1.54
CA ASP A 325 6.88 25.54 -0.11
C ASP A 325 8.16 25.94 0.65
N ARG A 326 8.32 27.25 0.86
CA ARG A 326 9.47 27.87 1.53
C ARG A 326 9.68 27.43 2.99
N LYS A 327 8.65 26.83 3.60
CA LYS A 327 8.63 26.35 4.99
C LYS A 327 8.72 24.83 5.11
N ASN A 328 8.87 24.10 4.00
CA ASN A 328 8.81 22.65 4.04
C ASN A 328 9.96 22.03 4.85
N ALA A 329 9.70 21.66 6.11
CA ALA A 329 10.72 21.15 7.02
C ALA A 329 11.47 19.92 6.45
N LYS A 330 10.80 19.08 5.64
CA LYS A 330 11.43 17.92 4.98
C LYS A 330 12.38 18.35 3.87
N ALA A 331 12.06 19.39 3.09
CA ALA A 331 12.99 19.94 2.10
C ALA A 331 14.16 20.66 2.78
N LEU A 332 13.90 21.53 3.76
CA LEU A 332 14.92 22.24 4.54
C LEU A 332 15.93 21.26 5.17
N PHE A 333 15.45 20.21 5.83
CA PHE A 333 16.29 19.17 6.41
C PHE A 333 17.17 18.45 5.37
N ARG A 334 16.59 18.09 4.21
CA ARG A 334 17.31 17.41 3.11
C ARG A 334 18.34 18.31 2.43
N CYS A 335 18.06 19.60 2.27
CA CYS A 335 19.05 20.59 1.83
C CYS A 335 20.20 20.70 2.84
N GLY A 336 19.89 20.72 4.13
CA GLY A 336 20.89 20.67 5.21
C GLY A 336 21.81 19.44 5.13
N GLN A 337 21.21 18.25 4.99
CA GLN A 337 21.95 16.99 4.80
C GLN A 337 22.79 16.99 3.51
N ALA A 338 22.29 17.56 2.42
CA ALA A 338 23.05 17.70 1.17
C ALA A 338 24.27 18.61 1.35
N CYS A 339 24.11 19.78 1.98
CA CYS A 339 25.22 20.68 2.27
C CYS A 339 26.26 20.06 3.22
N LEU A 340 25.85 19.25 4.21
CA LEU A 340 26.79 18.50 5.06
C LEU A 340 27.65 17.50 4.26
N LEU A 341 27.05 16.76 3.33
CA LEU A 341 27.78 15.84 2.44
C LEU A 341 28.72 16.56 1.46
N MET A 342 28.55 17.87 1.27
CA MET A 342 29.43 18.74 0.46
C MET A 342 30.35 19.62 1.32
N THR A 343 30.45 19.34 2.63
CA THR A 343 31.18 20.13 3.65
C THR A 343 30.84 21.63 3.70
N GLU A 344 29.68 22.02 3.17
CA GLU A 344 29.17 23.40 3.17
C GLU A 344 28.51 23.76 4.52
N TYR A 345 29.28 23.68 5.61
CA TYR A 345 28.78 23.74 6.99
C TYR A 345 27.91 24.96 7.32
N GLN A 346 28.20 26.14 6.75
CA GLN A 346 27.38 27.34 6.98
C GLN A 346 26.00 27.23 6.31
N LYS A 347 25.93 26.86 5.02
CA LYS A 347 24.65 26.62 4.34
C LYS A 347 23.85 25.50 5.02
N ALA A 348 24.53 24.44 5.46
CA ALA A 348 23.91 23.37 6.23
C ALA A 348 23.28 23.89 7.53
N ARG A 349 23.99 24.75 8.29
CA ARG A 349 23.47 25.41 9.49
C ARG A 349 22.19 26.20 9.18
N ASP A 350 22.22 27.03 8.14
CA ASP A 350 21.11 27.93 7.82
C ASP A 350 19.85 27.16 7.37
N PHE A 351 20.01 26.07 6.61
CA PHE A 351 18.91 25.16 6.29
C PHE A 351 18.38 24.40 7.51
N LEU A 352 19.26 23.84 8.36
CA LEU A 352 18.85 23.05 9.52
C LEU A 352 18.21 23.89 10.64
N VAL A 353 18.69 25.11 10.89
CA VAL A 353 18.07 26.04 11.85
C VAL A 353 16.69 26.49 11.36
N ARG A 354 16.51 26.73 10.05
CA ARG A 354 15.18 26.95 9.47
C ARG A 354 14.27 25.73 9.63
N ALA A 355 14.79 24.52 9.40
CA ALA A 355 14.02 23.29 9.59
C ALA A 355 13.59 23.12 11.07
N GLN A 356 14.49 23.42 12.01
CA GLN A 356 14.22 23.38 13.45
C GLN A 356 13.17 24.43 13.86
N LYS A 357 13.17 25.62 13.25
CA LYS A 357 12.16 26.65 13.53
C LYS A 357 10.74 26.18 13.17
N GLU A 358 10.57 25.49 12.04
CA GLU A 358 9.27 24.97 11.61
C GLU A 358 8.91 23.63 12.31
N GLN A 359 9.89 22.88 12.86
CA GLN A 359 9.67 21.67 13.66
C GLN A 359 10.61 21.54 14.88
N PRO A 360 10.39 22.29 15.98
CA PRO A 360 11.36 22.37 17.10
C PRO A 360 11.63 21.04 17.82
N PHE A 361 10.62 20.17 17.92
CA PHE A 361 10.69 18.90 18.65
C PHE A 361 11.15 17.72 17.78
N ASN A 362 11.49 17.93 16.51
CA ASN A 362 11.93 16.86 15.62
C ASN A 362 13.33 16.36 16.01
N HIS A 363 13.43 15.10 16.46
CA HIS A 363 14.69 14.53 16.93
C HIS A 363 15.76 14.43 15.84
N ASP A 364 15.39 14.16 14.59
CA ASP A 364 16.35 14.00 13.47
C ASP A 364 17.07 15.33 13.17
N ILE A 365 16.29 16.42 13.06
CA ILE A 365 16.83 17.77 12.83
C ILE A 365 17.75 18.18 13.99
N ASN A 366 17.30 17.95 15.23
CA ASN A 366 18.09 18.26 16.43
C ASN A 366 19.37 17.40 16.55
N ASN A 367 19.38 16.18 16.01
CA ASN A 367 20.56 15.31 16.03
C ASN A 367 21.56 15.66 14.92
N GLU A 368 21.08 16.01 13.72
CA GLU A 368 21.95 16.49 12.63
C GLU A 368 22.59 17.86 12.98
N LEU A 369 21.87 18.75 13.69
CA LEU A 369 22.45 19.98 14.26
C LEU A 369 23.55 19.71 15.29
N LYS A 370 23.37 18.71 16.18
CA LYS A 370 24.43 18.30 17.14
C LYS A 370 25.65 17.72 16.42
N LYS A 371 25.45 17.00 15.32
CA LYS A 371 26.53 16.47 14.49
C LYS A 371 27.30 17.59 13.80
N LEU A 372 26.62 18.52 13.13
CA LEU A 372 27.22 19.74 12.56
C LEU A 372 28.08 20.51 13.59
N ALA A 373 27.63 20.61 14.84
CA ALA A 373 28.37 21.27 15.92
C ALA A 373 29.63 20.50 16.40
N ARG A 374 29.72 19.20 16.14
CA ARG A 374 30.93 18.38 16.37
C ARG A 374 31.88 18.46 15.18
N ASP A 375 31.33 18.33 13.97
CA ASP A 375 32.09 18.24 12.72
C ASP A 375 32.71 19.60 12.32
N CYS A 376 32.15 20.72 12.80
CA CYS A 376 32.64 22.08 12.52
C CYS A 376 32.85 22.93 13.80
N PRO A 377 33.88 22.63 14.62
CA PRO A 377 34.14 23.35 15.89
C PRO A 377 34.58 24.81 15.71
N VAL A 378 34.96 25.23 14.50
CA VAL A 378 35.42 26.59 14.17
C VAL A 378 34.40 27.67 14.58
N PHE A 379 33.10 27.36 14.51
CA PHE A 379 32.02 28.28 14.89
C PHE A 379 31.84 28.48 16.40
N LEU A 380 32.55 27.74 17.27
CA LEU A 380 32.63 28.04 18.70
C LEU A 380 33.73 29.07 19.02
N ILE A 381 34.68 29.28 18.11
CA ILE A 381 35.83 30.18 18.33
C ILE A 381 35.59 31.56 17.69
N GLY A 382 34.93 31.61 16.54
CA GLY A 382 34.70 32.83 15.75
C GLY A 382 33.83 33.92 16.39
N SER A 383 33.19 33.68 17.55
CA SER A 383 32.30 34.67 18.20
C SER A 383 32.88 35.32 19.46
N SER A 384 34.13 35.03 19.84
CA SER A 384 34.78 35.53 21.07
C SER A 384 35.18 37.01 21.08
N ARG A 385 34.37 37.87 20.44
CA ARG A 385 34.29 39.32 20.70
C ARG A 385 32.86 39.85 20.86
N ALA A 386 31.88 38.97 21.08
CA ALA A 386 30.56 39.36 21.57
C ALA A 386 30.06 38.32 22.58
N THR A 387 30.05 38.68 23.88
CA THR A 387 29.50 37.84 24.96
C THR A 387 27.97 37.92 24.97
N THR A 388 27.35 37.60 23.84
CA THR A 388 25.89 37.58 23.68
C THR A 388 25.34 36.34 24.35
N PHE A 389 25.18 36.40 25.67
CA PHE A 389 24.29 35.52 26.40
C PHE A 389 22.92 35.53 25.68
N ILE A 390 22.35 34.35 25.44
CA ILE A 390 20.96 34.24 25.00
C ILE A 390 20.10 34.68 26.18
N SER A 391 19.72 35.96 26.17
CA SER A 391 18.89 36.57 27.22
C SER A 391 17.47 36.05 27.11
N TYR A 392 17.23 34.90 27.73
CA TYR A 392 15.88 34.49 28.12
C TYR A 392 15.38 35.52 29.13
N ARG A 393 14.47 36.38 28.67
CA ARG A 393 13.93 37.49 29.44
C ARG A 393 13.05 36.96 30.58
N PHE A 394 13.67 36.71 31.73
CA PHE A 394 12.96 36.45 32.98
C PHE A 394 12.10 37.68 33.36
N PRO A 395 10.96 37.49 34.04
CA PRO A 395 10.15 38.60 34.53
C PRO A 395 10.93 39.40 35.58
N GLU A 396 10.67 40.71 35.61
CA GLU A 396 11.50 41.73 36.28
C GLU A 396 11.69 41.48 37.79
N SER A 397 10.73 40.78 38.42
CA SER A 397 10.71 40.35 39.83
C SER A 397 11.89 39.49 40.31
N ILE A 398 12.85 39.17 39.45
CA ILE A 398 14.07 38.40 39.78
C ILE A 398 15.34 39.28 39.71
N GLN A 399 15.30 40.46 39.07
CA GLN A 399 16.51 41.23 38.76
C GLN A 399 17.13 41.92 39.99
N ASP A 400 16.32 42.39 40.95
CA ASP A 400 16.78 43.11 42.14
C ASP A 400 17.72 42.28 43.04
N GLY A 401 17.62 40.95 42.99
CA GLY A 401 18.41 40.04 43.84
C GLY A 401 19.87 39.87 43.43
N LEU A 402 20.27 40.28 42.22
CA LEU A 402 21.56 39.91 41.62
C LEU A 402 22.65 40.99 41.69
N HIS A 403 22.30 42.26 41.91
CA HIS A 403 23.27 43.36 41.94
C HIS A 403 24.26 43.32 43.12
N SER A 404 24.05 42.45 44.12
CA SER A 404 24.91 42.33 45.31
C SER A 404 26.13 41.42 45.14
N MET A 405 26.30 40.69 44.02
CA MET A 405 27.33 39.64 43.90
C MET A 405 28.67 40.03 43.24
N ALA A 406 28.85 41.29 42.84
CA ALA A 406 29.98 41.73 41.99
C ALA A 406 31.31 42.02 42.74
N SER A 407 31.75 41.17 43.67
CA SER A 407 32.94 41.47 44.51
C SER A 407 33.72 40.27 45.10
N VAL A 408 33.78 39.10 44.42
CA VAL A 408 34.52 37.92 44.93
C VAL A 408 35.58 37.40 43.94
N PRO A 409 36.86 37.24 44.34
CA PRO A 409 37.92 36.67 43.51
C PRO A 409 37.70 35.19 43.13
N ARG A 410 38.20 34.79 41.95
CA ARG A 410 37.99 33.45 41.35
C ARG A 410 38.57 32.25 42.14
N SER A 411 39.42 32.47 43.15
CA SER A 411 40.18 31.41 43.84
C SER A 411 39.41 30.58 44.88
N ARG A 412 38.09 30.76 45.04
CA ARG A 412 37.28 30.05 46.07
C ARG A 412 36.10 29.22 45.55
N LEU A 413 35.94 29.04 44.23
CA LEU A 413 34.82 28.29 43.63
C LEU A 413 35.07 26.76 43.53
N VAL A 414 35.61 26.14 44.59
CA VAL A 414 35.91 24.69 44.61
C VAL A 414 35.39 24.03 45.90
N SER A 415 34.07 24.03 46.10
CA SER A 415 33.39 23.05 46.98
C SER A 415 31.87 23.04 46.78
N SER A 416 31.31 21.86 46.50
CA SER A 416 29.84 21.66 46.44
C SER A 416 29.16 21.70 47.82
N ALA A 417 29.92 21.79 48.92
CA ALA A 417 29.40 22.01 50.26
C ALA A 417 29.06 23.49 50.52
N TRP A 418 29.86 24.42 49.99
CA TRP A 418 29.68 25.87 50.24
C TRP A 418 28.37 26.40 49.65
N ILE A 419 28.04 25.95 48.43
CA ILE A 419 26.77 26.26 47.75
C ILE A 419 25.58 25.67 48.53
N ARG A 420 25.69 24.41 48.99
CA ARG A 420 24.64 23.75 49.78
C ARG A 420 24.40 24.43 51.13
N ALA A 421 25.46 24.81 51.84
CA ALA A 421 25.34 25.52 53.12
C ALA A 421 24.64 26.88 52.97
N ARG A 422 25.00 27.67 51.94
CA ARG A 422 24.47 29.03 51.78
C ARG A 422 23.07 29.07 51.18
N LEU A 423 22.69 28.11 50.32
CA LEU A 423 21.30 27.92 49.89
C LEU A 423 20.41 27.34 51.01
N GLY A 424 20.94 26.45 51.85
CA GLY A 424 20.22 25.92 53.01
C GLY A 424 19.83 26.98 54.04
N PHE A 425 20.60 28.08 54.12
CA PHE A 425 20.26 29.24 54.94
C PHE A 425 19.08 30.04 54.36
N LEU A 426 19.08 30.27 53.04
CA LEU A 426 18.01 31.00 52.33
C LEU A 426 16.67 30.25 52.26
N ALA A 427 16.67 28.92 52.43
CA ALA A 427 15.45 28.11 52.44
C ALA A 427 14.63 28.25 53.75
N ARG A 428 15.22 28.74 54.85
CA ARG A 428 14.53 28.93 56.14
C ARG A 428 13.62 30.15 56.12
N GLY A 429 12.47 30.05 55.46
CA GLY A 429 11.42 31.07 55.52
C GLY A 429 10.44 31.14 54.33
N ARG A 430 10.60 30.32 53.28
CA ARG A 430 9.70 30.32 52.11
C ARG A 430 9.22 28.91 51.78
N GLY A 431 7.94 28.80 51.42
CA GLY A 431 7.19 27.54 51.38
C GLY A 431 7.60 26.54 50.28
N ARG A 432 6.95 25.37 50.30
CA ARG A 432 7.31 24.16 49.52
C ARG A 432 7.48 24.38 48.00
N THR A 433 6.83 25.41 47.44
CA THR A 433 6.96 25.81 46.02
C THR A 433 8.38 26.27 45.63
N TRP A 434 9.09 26.95 46.54
CA TRP A 434 10.48 27.39 46.29
C TRP A 434 11.45 26.21 46.19
N HIS A 435 11.26 25.16 47.01
CA HIS A 435 12.05 23.93 46.90
C HIS A 435 11.90 23.27 45.54
N LEU A 436 10.70 23.26 44.95
CA LEU A 436 10.47 22.66 43.64
C LEU A 436 11.21 23.42 42.53
N GLN A 437 11.13 24.76 42.52
CA GLN A 437 11.85 25.58 41.54
C GLN A 437 13.38 25.47 41.70
N ILE A 438 13.91 25.42 42.92
CA ILE A 438 15.34 25.21 43.16
C ILE A 438 15.79 23.82 42.68
N VAL A 439 14.99 22.77 42.89
CA VAL A 439 15.29 21.41 42.38
C VAL A 439 15.24 21.35 40.85
N ILE A 440 14.31 22.06 40.21
CA ILE A 440 14.24 22.18 38.74
C ILE A 440 15.48 22.92 38.20
N ALA A 441 15.84 24.07 38.81
CA ALA A 441 17.02 24.84 38.44
C ALA A 441 18.32 24.05 38.63
N LEU A 442 18.45 23.29 39.72
CA LEU A 442 19.61 22.42 39.97
C LEU A 442 19.67 21.22 39.00
N ARG A 443 18.52 20.66 38.58
CA ARG A 443 18.49 19.63 37.51
C ARG A 443 18.92 20.21 36.16
N TRP A 444 18.46 21.41 35.81
CA TRP A 444 18.92 22.10 34.59
C TRP A 444 20.41 22.45 34.64
N ALA A 445 20.90 22.95 35.78
CA ALA A 445 22.32 23.24 35.98
C ALA A 445 23.18 21.96 35.90
N ALA A 446 22.71 20.83 36.45
CA ALA A 446 23.40 19.54 36.33
C ALA A 446 23.47 19.05 34.88
N VAL A 447 22.36 19.10 34.12
CA VAL A 447 22.35 18.73 32.69
C VAL A 447 23.29 19.64 31.88
N SER A 448 23.30 20.95 32.16
CA SER A 448 24.21 21.89 31.49
C SER A 448 25.69 21.66 31.85
N CYS A 449 25.97 21.32 33.11
CA CYS A 449 27.34 21.07 33.58
C CYS A 449 27.90 19.72 33.10
N CYS A 450 27.05 18.70 32.92
CA CYS A 450 27.42 17.44 32.26
C CYS A 450 27.88 17.64 30.80
N VAL A 451 27.44 18.70 30.12
CA VAL A 451 27.93 19.05 28.78
C VAL A 451 29.33 19.70 28.82
N SER A 452 29.71 20.34 29.93
CA SER A 452 31.05 20.93 30.12
C SER A 452 32.09 19.95 30.66
N ASN A 453 31.69 18.97 31.48
CA ASN A 453 32.62 18.05 32.15
C ASN A 453 33.00 16.79 31.34
N CYS A 454 32.69 16.74 30.04
CA CYS A 454 33.26 15.75 29.12
C CYS A 454 34.56 16.22 28.44
N CYS A 455 35.21 17.27 28.98
CA CYS A 455 36.45 17.84 28.46
C CYS A 455 37.50 18.10 29.56
N VAL A 456 37.81 17.05 30.33
CA VAL A 456 39.10 16.81 31.00
C VAL A 456 39.44 15.33 30.81
#